data_AF-A0A8T6SAZ7-F1
#
_entry.id   AF-A0A8T6SAZ7-F1
#
_cell.length_a   1.000
_cell.length_b   1.000
_cell.length_c   1.000
_cell.angle_alpha   90.00
_cell.angle_beta   90.00
_cell.angle_gamma   90.00
#
_symmetry.space_group_name_H-M   'P 1'
#
loop_
_entity.id
_entity.type
_entity.pdbx_description
1 polymer ?
#
loop_
_entity_poly.entity_id
_entity_poly.type
_entity_poly.pdbx_seq_one_letter_code
_entity_poly.pdbx_strand_id
1 'polypeptide(L)'
;MIDKIEEPVYYIDFDLMYSGYVVSELVTLPKNVHLIRPEKMDFKYKIAELVGRISEKKCVVIMDSINGFFNFFGDVNSGRLVNSYTMLLASNTVLSNSMIVLTSVSKYKKQEGWILLPTGRHLQENENIIKLYLQMTGSVFSISRI
;
A
#
# COMPACT_ATOMS: atom_id res chain seq x y z
N MET A 1 7.03 3.82 14.75
CA MET A 1 5.68 3.22 14.73
C MET A 1 5.66 1.82 14.11
N ILE A 2 6.30 1.58 12.96
CA ILE A 2 6.42 0.26 12.31
C ILE A 2 7.41 -0.70 13.03
N ASP A 3 8.39 -0.13 13.72
CA ASP A 3 9.38 -0.78 14.57
C ASP A 3 8.79 -1.40 15.85
N LYS A 4 7.57 -1.01 16.22
CA LYS A 4 6.82 -1.57 17.34
C LYS A 4 5.96 -2.78 16.98
N ILE A 5 5.89 -3.13 15.70
CA ILE A 5 5.15 -4.31 15.22
C ILE A 5 6.06 -5.53 15.41
N GLU A 6 5.59 -6.55 16.11
CA GLU A 6 6.37 -7.77 16.35
C GLU A 6 6.44 -8.65 15.10
N GLU A 7 5.34 -8.68 14.33
CA GLU A 7 5.28 -9.43 13.09
C GLU A 7 6.16 -8.83 11.99
N PRO A 8 6.61 -9.65 11.01
CA PRO A 8 7.29 -9.16 9.82
C PRO A 8 6.43 -8.16 9.07
N VAL A 9 7.05 -7.08 8.60
CA VAL A 9 6.39 -6.05 7.80
C VAL A 9 6.96 -6.05 6.39
N TYR A 10 6.13 -6.30 5.39
CA TYR A 10 6.50 -6.21 3.98
C TYR A 10 6.07 -4.86 3.43
N TYR A 11 7.03 -3.97 3.19
CA TYR A 11 6.78 -2.63 2.69
C TYR A 11 7.03 -2.56 1.20
N ILE A 12 5.97 -2.48 0.40
CA ILE A 12 6.05 -2.34 -1.05
C ILE A 12 6.10 -0.84 -1.39
N ASP A 13 7.23 -0.39 -1.91
CA ASP A 13 7.47 1.01 -2.26
C ASP A 13 7.45 1.19 -3.78
N PHE A 14 6.36 1.77 -4.29
CA PHE A 14 6.13 2.02 -5.71
C PHE A 14 6.63 3.38 -6.19
N ASP A 15 6.76 4.38 -5.30
CA ASP A 15 7.20 5.73 -5.66
C ASP A 15 8.67 6.02 -5.28
N LEU A 16 9.33 5.06 -4.62
CA LEU A 16 10.73 5.06 -4.23
C LEU A 16 11.09 6.11 -3.18
N MET A 17 10.11 6.79 -2.58
CA MET A 17 10.38 7.86 -1.62
C MET A 17 10.94 7.29 -0.31
N TYR A 18 10.25 6.33 0.29
CA TYR A 18 10.69 5.74 1.56
C TYR A 18 12.03 5.02 1.41
N SER A 19 12.17 4.23 0.34
CA SER A 19 13.41 3.53 0.05
C SER A 19 14.57 4.45 -0.28
N GLY A 20 14.33 5.61 -0.89
CA GLY A 20 15.34 6.65 -1.09
C GLY A 20 15.91 7.16 0.23
N TYR A 21 15.05 7.40 1.23
CA TYR A 21 15.50 7.81 2.58
C TYR A 21 16.30 6.72 3.29
N VAL A 22 15.95 5.45 3.09
CA VAL A 22 16.69 4.32 3.66
C VAL A 22 18.07 4.18 3.01
N VAL A 23 18.15 4.24 1.67
CA VAL A 23 19.42 4.10 0.93
C VAL A 23 20.37 5.27 1.20
N SER A 24 19.84 6.47 1.43
CA SER A 24 20.64 7.65 1.79
C SER A 24 21.01 7.73 3.27
N GLU A 25 20.68 6.70 4.06
CA GLU A 25 20.93 6.62 5.51
C GLU A 25 20.25 7.71 6.35
N LEU A 26 19.32 8.48 5.75
CA LEU A 26 18.51 9.48 6.46
C LEU A 26 17.49 8.82 7.39
N VAL A 27 17.08 7.58 7.08
CA VAL A 27 16.19 6.77 7.91
C VAL A 27 16.75 5.36 8.06
N THR A 28 16.88 4.88 9.30
CA THR A 28 17.26 3.50 9.57
C THR A 28 16.08 2.55 9.30
N LEU A 29 16.31 1.52 8.49
CA LEU A 29 15.31 0.47 8.25
C LEU A 29 15.17 -0.42 9.50
N PRO A 30 13.96 -0.53 10.09
CA PRO A 30 13.76 -1.43 11.23
C PRO A 30 13.97 -2.90 10.84
N LYS A 31 14.47 -3.71 11.77
CA LYS A 31 14.87 -5.11 11.51
C LYS A 31 13.73 -6.02 11.04
N ASN A 32 12.51 -5.73 11.48
CA ASN A 32 11.30 -6.47 11.12
C ASN A 32 10.71 -6.03 9.76
N VAL A 33 11.25 -4.97 9.13
CA VAL A 33 10.75 -4.41 7.87
C VAL A 33 11.56 -4.96 6.69
N HIS A 34 10.85 -5.61 5.78
CA HIS A 34 11.34 -6.08 4.50
C HIS A 34 10.88 -5.11 3.41
N LEU A 35 11.81 -4.28 2.92
CA LEU A 35 11.56 -3.30 1.89
C LEU A 35 11.57 -3.95 0.50
N ILE A 36 10.47 -3.81 -0.25
CA ILE A 36 10.26 -4.37 -1.58
C ILE A 36 10.10 -3.21 -2.56
N ARG A 37 11.06 -3.07 -3.47
CA ARG A 37 11.02 -2.08 -4.56
C ARG A 37 10.81 -2.82 -5.88
N PRO A 38 9.57 -3.02 -6.35
CA PRO A 38 9.34 -3.74 -7.58
C PRO A 38 9.78 -2.93 -8.80
N GLU A 39 10.37 -3.61 -9.78
CA GLU A 39 10.67 -3.08 -11.11
C GLU A 39 9.84 -3.82 -12.15
N LYS A 40 9.60 -3.23 -13.33
CA LYS A 40 8.75 -3.86 -14.35
C LYS A 40 9.20 -5.26 -14.73
N MET A 41 10.50 -5.50 -14.75
CA MET A 41 11.10 -6.78 -15.12
C MET A 41 10.94 -7.88 -14.07
N ASP A 42 10.85 -7.53 -12.78
CA ASP A 42 10.81 -8.49 -11.67
C ASP A 42 9.52 -8.47 -10.86
N PHE A 43 8.60 -7.54 -11.19
CA PHE A 43 7.35 -7.34 -10.48
C PHE A 43 6.59 -8.64 -10.22
N LYS A 44 6.39 -9.46 -11.27
CA LYS A 44 5.65 -10.72 -11.14
C LYS A 44 6.32 -11.68 -10.16
N TYR A 45 7.65 -11.75 -10.17
CA TYR A 45 8.41 -12.61 -9.28
C TYR A 45 8.32 -12.11 -7.83
N LYS A 46 8.57 -10.82 -7.59
CA LYS A 46 8.49 -10.21 -6.25
C LYS A 46 7.10 -10.32 -5.64
N ILE A 47 6.04 -10.14 -6.44
CA ILE A 47 4.67 -10.32 -5.96
C ILE A 47 4.35 -11.79 -5.66
N ALA A 48 4.80 -12.74 -6.49
CA ALA A 48 4.60 -14.16 -6.22
C ALA A 48 5.32 -14.60 -4.93
N GLU A 49 6.56 -14.15 -4.73
CA GLU A 49 7.32 -14.40 -3.51
C GLU A 49 6.62 -13.79 -2.29
N LEU A 50 6.13 -12.55 -2.40
CA LEU A 50 5.39 -11.90 -1.34
C LEU A 50 4.11 -12.65 -0.98
N VAL A 51 3.35 -13.14 -1.97
CA VAL A 51 2.17 -13.96 -1.73
C VAL A 51 2.53 -15.19 -0.89
N GLY A 52 3.57 -15.94 -1.26
CA GLY A 52 4.02 -17.10 -0.47
C GLY A 52 4.36 -16.72 0.97
N ARG A 53 5.11 -15.63 1.15
CA ARG A 53 5.47 -15.10 2.48
C ARG A 53 4.27 -14.69 3.33
N ILE A 54 3.23 -14.11 2.71
CA ILE A 54 1.97 -13.77 3.39
C ILE A 54 1.24 -15.04 3.80
N SER A 55 1.22 -16.08 2.96
CA SER A 55 0.52 -17.33 3.25
C SER A 55 1.16 -18.15 4.37
N GLU A 56 2.47 -18.03 4.57
CA GLU A 56 3.24 -18.84 5.54
C GLU A 56 3.06 -18.42 7.00
N LYS A 57 3.04 -17.11 7.26
CA LYS A 57 3.03 -16.57 8.63
C LYS A 57 2.29 -15.25 8.71
N LYS A 58 1.76 -14.97 9.89
CA LYS A 58 1.15 -13.68 10.22
C LYS A 58 2.15 -12.55 9.97
N CYS A 59 1.72 -11.53 9.23
CA CYS A 59 2.54 -10.38 8.85
C CYS A 59 1.68 -9.13 8.66
N VAL A 60 2.36 -8.01 8.42
CA VAL A 60 1.74 -6.77 7.95
C VAL A 60 2.29 -6.45 6.57
N VAL A 61 1.41 -6.17 5.62
CA VAL A 61 1.78 -5.72 4.28
C VAL A 61 1.42 -4.24 4.18
N ILE A 62 2.38 -3.40 3.81
CA ILE A 62 2.14 -1.97 3.54
C ILE A 62 2.37 -1.76 2.05
N MET A 63 1.34 -1.27 1.36
CA MET A 63 1.43 -0.91 -0.05
C MET A 63 1.48 0.60 -0.18
N ASP A 64 2.67 1.13 -0.48
CA ASP A 64 2.95 2.55 -0.59
C ASP A 64 3.36 2.95 -2.01
N SER A 65 2.54 3.65 -2.77
CA SER A 65 1.11 3.90 -2.57
C SER A 65 0.30 3.25 -3.69
N ILE A 66 -1.00 3.13 -3.50
CA ILE A 66 -1.92 2.73 -4.57
C ILE A 66 -1.80 3.68 -5.78
N ASN A 67 -1.54 4.97 -5.54
CA ASN A 67 -1.34 5.95 -6.60
C ASN A 67 -0.08 5.63 -7.40
N GLY A 68 1.03 5.31 -6.72
CA GLY A 68 2.27 4.83 -7.34
C GLY A 68 2.04 3.52 -8.12
N PHE A 69 1.24 2.61 -7.58
CA PHE A 69 0.97 1.33 -8.24
C PHE A 69 0.18 1.48 -9.55
N PHE A 70 -0.78 2.41 -9.60
CA PHE A 70 -1.44 2.74 -10.87
C PHE A 70 -0.47 3.31 -11.90
N ASN A 71 0.45 4.17 -11.48
CA ASN A 71 1.47 4.74 -12.36
C ASN A 71 2.49 3.71 -12.82
N PHE A 72 2.78 2.69 -12.00
CA PHE A 72 3.74 1.63 -12.31
C PHE A 72 3.43 0.90 -13.63
N PHE A 73 2.16 0.60 -13.89
CA PHE A 73 1.75 -0.06 -15.14
C PHE A 73 1.60 0.89 -16.32
N GLY A 74 1.31 2.17 -16.11
CA GLY A 74 1.26 3.21 -17.16
C GLY A 74 0.19 3.02 -18.25
N ASP A 75 -0.65 1.99 -18.17
CA ASP A 75 -1.68 1.64 -19.17
C ASP A 75 -3.07 2.16 -18.75
N VAL A 76 -3.91 2.53 -19.72
CA VAL A 76 -5.34 2.83 -19.56
C VAL A 76 -6.09 1.69 -18.84
N ASN A 77 -5.63 0.44 -19.03
CA ASN A 77 -6.18 -0.76 -18.39
C ASN A 77 -5.56 -1.12 -17.02
N SER A 78 -4.64 -0.31 -16.49
CA SER A 78 -3.99 -0.50 -15.17
C SER A 78 -4.98 -0.73 -14.02
N GLY A 79 -6.20 -0.16 -14.14
CA GLY A 79 -7.36 -0.35 -13.28
C GLY A 79 -7.56 -1.80 -12.82
N ARG A 80 -7.70 -2.69 -13.80
CA ARG A 80 -8.03 -4.09 -13.53
C ARG A 80 -6.86 -4.82 -12.89
N LEU A 81 -5.64 -4.57 -13.37
CA LEU A 81 -4.44 -5.22 -12.86
C LEU A 81 -4.18 -4.84 -11.40
N VAL A 82 -4.19 -3.54 -11.07
CA VAL A 82 -4.00 -3.06 -9.70
C VAL A 82 -5.04 -3.68 -8.78
N ASN A 83 -6.33 -3.64 -9.16
CA ASN A 83 -7.39 -4.25 -8.36
C ASN A 83 -7.18 -5.75 -8.16
N SER A 84 -6.83 -6.49 -9.22
CA SER A 84 -6.58 -7.94 -9.13
C SER A 84 -5.39 -8.26 -8.22
N TYR A 85 -4.30 -7.50 -8.28
CA TYR A 85 -3.15 -7.72 -7.39
C TYR A 85 -3.47 -7.34 -5.95
N THR A 86 -4.18 -6.24 -5.71
CA THR A 86 -4.65 -5.85 -4.38
C THR A 86 -5.56 -6.94 -3.79
N MET A 87 -6.50 -7.46 -4.59
CA MET A 87 -7.37 -8.58 -4.17
C MET A 87 -6.58 -9.85 -3.88
N LEU A 88 -5.60 -10.20 -4.70
CA LEU A 88 -4.74 -11.37 -4.50
C LEU A 88 -3.96 -11.27 -3.17
N LEU A 89 -3.39 -10.11 -2.86
CA LEU A 89 -2.68 -9.91 -1.61
C LEU A 89 -3.64 -9.95 -0.42
N ALA A 90 -4.77 -9.23 -0.49
CA ALA A 90 -5.77 -9.17 0.56
C ALA A 90 -6.43 -10.55 0.84
N SER A 91 -6.66 -11.38 -0.17
CA SER A 91 -7.20 -12.72 0.04
C SER A 91 -6.22 -13.61 0.80
N ASN A 92 -4.91 -13.44 0.56
CA ASN A 92 -3.88 -14.19 1.27
C ASN A 92 -3.71 -13.72 2.72
N THR A 93 -3.98 -12.45 3.02
CA THR A 93 -3.92 -11.99 4.42
C THR A 93 -5.01 -12.62 5.29
N VAL A 94 -6.17 -12.93 4.71
CA VAL A 94 -7.25 -13.64 5.43
C VAL A 94 -6.79 -15.03 5.88
N LEU A 95 -6.06 -15.76 5.02
CA LEU A 95 -5.59 -17.12 5.32
C LEU A 95 -4.59 -17.18 6.48
N SER A 96 -3.74 -16.16 6.63
CA SER A 96 -2.68 -16.12 7.64
C SER A 96 -2.97 -15.20 8.82
N ASN A 97 -4.20 -14.69 8.94
CA ASN A 97 -4.58 -13.67 9.93
C ASN A 97 -3.67 -12.42 9.90
N SER A 98 -3.17 -12.10 8.71
CA SER A 98 -2.30 -10.95 8.43
C SER A 98 -3.13 -9.69 8.16
N MET A 99 -2.46 -8.55 8.09
CA MET A 99 -3.06 -7.26 7.76
C MET A 99 -2.45 -6.70 6.48
N ILE A 100 -3.26 -6.06 5.64
CA ILE A 100 -2.79 -5.21 4.54
C ILE A 100 -3.23 -3.77 4.77
N VAL A 101 -2.28 -2.84 4.65
CA VAL A 101 -2.50 -1.40 4.72
C VAL A 101 -2.21 -0.82 3.34
N LEU A 102 -3.20 -0.16 2.76
CA LEU A 102 -3.09 0.49 1.47
C LEU A 102 -3.00 2.00 1.72
N THR A 103 -1.90 2.64 1.31
CA THR A 103 -1.79 4.09 1.40
C THR A 103 -2.26 4.71 0.08
N SER A 104 -2.87 5.88 0.17
CA SER A 104 -3.16 6.67 -1.00
C SER A 104 -3.33 8.15 -0.68
N VAL A 105 -3.04 8.99 -1.67
CA VAL A 105 -3.47 10.37 -1.71
C VAL A 105 -4.80 10.44 -2.45
N SER A 106 -5.81 10.97 -1.77
CA SER A 106 -7.17 11.07 -2.28
C SER A 106 -7.74 12.48 -2.07
N LYS A 107 -8.79 12.79 -2.82
CA LYS A 107 -9.57 14.02 -2.68
C LYS A 107 -11.05 13.68 -2.65
N TYR A 108 -11.79 14.33 -1.75
CA TYR A 108 -13.24 14.27 -1.76
C TYR A 108 -13.82 15.23 -2.81
N LYS A 109 -14.75 14.73 -3.62
CA LYS A 109 -15.55 15.52 -4.57
C LYS A 109 -17.03 15.31 -4.25
N LYS A 110 -17.77 16.41 -4.06
CA LYS A 110 -19.19 16.38 -3.62
C LYS A 110 -20.12 15.46 -4.44
N GLN A 111 -19.85 15.24 -5.72
CA GLN A 111 -20.67 14.39 -6.61
C GLN A 111 -20.06 13.01 -6.90
N GLU A 112 -18.77 12.80 -6.61
CA GLU A 112 -18.03 11.58 -6.97
C GLU A 112 -17.52 10.81 -5.73
N GLY A 113 -17.66 11.37 -4.53
CA GLY A 113 -17.09 10.79 -3.31
C GLY A 113 -15.57 10.92 -3.27
N TRP A 114 -14.91 9.96 -2.64
CA TRP A 114 -13.44 9.91 -2.52
C TRP A 114 -12.81 9.35 -3.79
N ILE A 115 -11.96 10.15 -4.43
CA ILE A 115 -11.20 9.77 -5.62
C ILE A 115 -9.70 9.79 -5.36
N LEU A 116 -8.98 8.87 -5.97
CA LEU A 116 -7.52 8.76 -5.95
C LEU A 116 -6.90 9.81 -6.87
N LEU A 117 -5.83 10.49 -6.41
CA LEU A 117 -5.08 11.46 -7.22
C LEU A 117 -3.78 10.85 -7.77
N PRO A 118 -3.36 11.11 -9.02
CA PRO A 118 -4.03 11.91 -10.04
C PRO A 118 -5.01 11.11 -10.91
N THR A 119 -5.17 9.81 -10.67
CA THR A 119 -5.87 8.90 -11.60
C THR A 119 -7.38 9.16 -11.71
N GLY A 120 -7.97 9.87 -10.74
CA GLY A 120 -9.41 10.13 -10.68
C GLY A 120 -10.25 8.89 -10.40
N ARG A 121 -9.63 7.74 -10.12
CA ARG A 121 -10.35 6.48 -9.83
C ARG A 121 -11.00 6.56 -8.46
N HIS A 122 -12.21 6.03 -8.32
CA HIS A 122 -12.86 5.92 -7.02
C HIS A 122 -12.05 5.03 -6.08
N LEU A 123 -11.99 5.43 -4.80
CA LEU A 123 -11.45 4.58 -3.75
C LEU A 123 -12.29 3.30 -3.66
N GLN A 124 -11.65 2.14 -3.55
CA GLN A 124 -12.37 0.86 -3.46
C GLN A 124 -13.29 0.86 -2.22
N GLU A 125 -14.53 0.45 -2.42
CA GLU A 125 -15.54 0.37 -1.36
C GLU A 125 -15.88 -1.09 -1.10
N ASN A 126 -15.69 -1.52 0.15
CA ASN A 126 -16.10 -2.83 0.65
C ASN A 126 -16.27 -2.70 2.18
N GLU A 127 -17.27 -3.37 2.74
CA GLU A 127 -17.57 -3.37 4.18
C GLU A 127 -16.40 -3.87 5.04
N ASN A 128 -15.51 -4.68 4.46
CA ASN A 128 -14.34 -5.24 5.12
C ASN A 128 -13.13 -4.29 5.11
N ILE A 129 -13.23 -3.12 4.49
CA ILE A 129 -12.14 -2.13 4.44
C ILE A 129 -12.41 -1.05 5.49
N ILE A 130 -11.47 -0.90 6.43
CA ILE A 130 -11.44 0.26 7.32
C ILE A 130 -10.72 1.39 6.59
N LYS A 131 -11.46 2.46 6.27
CA LYS A 131 -10.89 3.67 5.66
C LYS A 131 -10.58 4.69 6.74
N LEU A 132 -9.33 5.16 6.74
CA LEU A 132 -8.86 6.24 7.60
C LEU A 132 -8.43 7.40 6.71
N TYR A 133 -8.90 8.60 7.03
CA TYR A 133 -8.53 9.83 6.37
C TYR A 133 -7.62 10.63 7.29
N LEU A 134 -6.41 10.89 6.81
CA LEU A 134 -5.44 11.76 7.46
C LEU A 134 -5.44 13.11 6.76
N GLN A 135 -5.68 14.17 7.51
CA GLN A 135 -5.57 15.54 7.01
C GLN A 135 -4.73 16.41 7.93
N MET A 136 -4.03 17.37 7.33
CA MET A 136 -3.30 18.41 8.04
C MET A 136 -4.06 19.73 7.90
N THR A 137 -4.46 20.31 9.04
CA THR A 137 -5.12 21.63 9.08
C THR A 137 -4.23 22.58 9.88
N GLY A 138 -3.61 23.54 9.19
CA GLY A 138 -2.55 24.35 9.77
C GLY A 138 -1.35 23.48 10.16
N SER A 139 -1.08 23.34 11.46
CA SER A 139 0.01 22.50 11.99
C SER A 139 -0.49 21.26 12.75
N VAL A 140 -1.79 20.93 12.64
CA VAL A 140 -2.40 19.81 13.35
C VAL A 140 -2.76 18.71 12.37
N PHE A 141 -2.30 17.49 12.67
CA PHE A 141 -2.77 16.28 12.00
C PHE A 141 -4.02 15.74 12.69
N SER A 142 -5.03 15.38 11.89
CA SER A 142 -6.24 14.71 12.38
C SER A 142 -6.50 13.45 11.57
N ILE A 143 -6.91 12.39 12.26
CA ILE A 143 -7.31 11.11 11.66
C ILE A 143 -8.81 10.94 11.91
N SER A 144 -9.57 10.66 10.85
CA SER A 144 -10.98 10.31 10.95
C SER A 144 -11.29 9.03 10.19
N ARG A 145 -12.35 8.32 10.57
CA ARG A 145 -12.89 7.19 9.80
C ARG A 145 -13.88 7.73 8.76
N ILE A 146 -13.77 7.28 7.51
CA ILE A 146 -14.60 7.71 6.37
C ILE A 146 -15.26 6.55 5.64
#